data_AF-A0AAU7XFY9-F1
#
_entry.id   AF-A0AAU7XFY9-F1
#
_cell.length_a   1.000
_cell.length_b   1.000
_cell.length_c   1.000
_cell.angle_alpha   90.00
_cell.angle_beta   90.00
_cell.angle_gamma   90.00
#
_symmetry.space_group_name_H-M   'P 1'
#
loop_
_entity.id
_entity.type
_entity.pdbx_description
1 polymer ?
#
loop_
_entity_poly.entity_id
_entity_poly.type
_entity_poly.pdbx_seq_one_letter_code
_entity_poly.pdbx_strand_id
1 'polypeptide(L)'
;MVARTGVSRIGAARADISRAGLFAASLAAALLIPAVAEAACYEDIGCTDQDVFPEGFLMRRAQCDILWEMRNSIYKERGYCFKTPRAIRHFGNAGCQYDSENAVPLSRIERTNAATIKRVEQMKGCL
;
A
#
# COMPACT_ATOMS: atom_id res chain seq x y z
N MET A 1 43.13 48.61 -73.24
CA MET A 1 42.32 49.82 -72.96
C MET A 1 41.32 49.51 -71.85
N VAL A 2 41.57 50.10 -70.68
CA VAL A 2 40.62 50.79 -69.78
C VAL A 2 39.20 50.20 -69.57
N ALA A 3 38.97 49.78 -68.31
CA ALA A 3 37.77 50.05 -67.47
C ALA A 3 36.47 49.26 -67.73
N ARG A 4 35.54 49.12 -66.78
CA ARG A 4 35.32 49.78 -65.48
C ARG A 4 34.40 48.88 -64.63
N THR A 5 34.48 49.11 -63.32
CA THR A 5 33.63 48.64 -62.23
C THR A 5 32.16 49.05 -62.37
N GLY A 6 31.27 48.28 -61.73
CA GLY A 6 29.88 48.66 -61.44
C GLY A 6 29.27 47.78 -60.34
N VAL A 7 28.93 48.39 -59.20
CA VAL A 7 28.36 47.80 -57.98
C VAL A 7 26.86 48.10 -57.88
N SER A 8 26.05 47.14 -57.40
CA SER A 8 24.80 47.28 -56.61
C SER A 8 23.87 46.08 -56.89
N ARG A 9 23.04 45.53 -56.00
CA ARG A 9 22.59 45.88 -54.65
C ARG A 9 22.00 44.60 -54.01
N ILE A 10 21.93 44.64 -52.68
CA ILE A 10 21.44 43.63 -51.75
C ILE A 10 19.92 43.41 -51.88
N GLY A 11 19.48 42.16 -51.71
CA GLY A 11 18.09 41.80 -51.42
C GLY A 11 18.04 40.45 -50.70
N ALA A 12 17.98 40.46 -49.38
CA ALA A 12 17.81 39.28 -48.55
C ALA A 12 16.31 38.97 -48.38
N ALA A 13 15.92 37.72 -48.65
CA ALA A 13 14.66 37.15 -48.21
C ALA A 13 14.97 35.88 -47.40
N ARG A 14 14.57 35.88 -46.12
CA ARG A 14 14.65 34.72 -45.22
C ARG A 14 13.49 33.79 -45.55
N ALA A 15 13.77 32.49 -45.69
CA ALA A 15 12.77 31.44 -45.72
C ALA A 15 12.90 30.60 -44.45
N ASP A 16 11.79 30.44 -43.74
CA ASP A 16 11.66 29.81 -42.43
C ASP A 16 11.80 28.27 -42.52
N ILE A 17 12.71 27.70 -41.72
CA ILE A 17 12.91 26.26 -41.60
C ILE A 17 12.01 25.72 -40.48
N SER A 18 11.03 24.91 -40.88
CA SER A 18 10.13 24.17 -40.00
C SER A 18 10.90 23.21 -39.07
N ARG A 19 10.78 23.39 -37.74
CA ARG A 19 11.36 22.49 -36.74
C ARG A 19 10.46 21.25 -36.56
N ALA A 20 10.74 20.21 -37.33
CA ALA A 20 10.24 18.87 -37.05
C ALA A 20 10.98 18.28 -35.83
N GLY A 21 10.19 17.91 -34.81
CA GLY A 21 10.40 16.81 -33.87
C GLY A 21 11.80 16.58 -33.26
N LEU A 22 11.95 16.94 -31.99
CA LEU A 22 12.73 16.13 -31.04
C LEU A 22 11.80 15.69 -29.91
N PHE A 23 11.31 14.45 -29.98
CA PHE A 23 10.78 13.76 -28.82
C PHE A 23 11.96 13.38 -27.92
N ALA A 24 12.17 14.11 -26.83
CA ALA A 24 13.09 13.70 -25.78
C ALA A 24 12.53 12.43 -25.13
N ALA A 25 13.27 11.32 -25.22
CA ALA A 25 12.91 10.07 -24.57
C ALA A 25 13.04 10.21 -23.05
N SER A 26 11.93 10.15 -22.33
CA SER A 26 11.90 10.11 -20.87
C SER A 26 12.41 8.75 -20.38
N LEU A 27 13.59 8.69 -19.76
CA LEU A 27 14.00 7.54 -18.96
C LEU A 27 13.14 7.48 -17.70
N ALA A 28 12.08 6.67 -17.72
CA ALA A 28 11.35 6.32 -16.51
C ALA A 28 12.18 5.31 -15.72
N ALA A 29 12.89 5.77 -14.68
CA ALA A 29 13.49 4.89 -13.69
C ALA A 29 12.37 4.23 -12.88
N ALA A 30 12.10 2.94 -13.12
CA ALA A 30 11.17 2.16 -12.34
C ALA A 30 11.74 1.96 -10.93
N LEU A 31 11.24 2.72 -9.95
CA LEU A 31 11.53 2.51 -8.54
C LEU A 31 10.91 1.18 -8.11
N LEU A 32 11.76 0.17 -7.87
CA LEU A 32 11.36 -1.08 -7.23
C LEU A 32 11.13 -0.80 -5.74
N ILE A 33 9.89 -0.48 -5.37
CA ILE A 33 9.49 -0.42 -3.96
C ILE A 33 9.39 -1.87 -3.48
N PRO A 34 10.18 -2.30 -2.48
CA PRO A 34 10.00 -3.63 -1.89
C PRO A 34 8.61 -3.68 -1.26
N ALA A 35 7.85 -4.74 -1.56
CA ALA A 35 6.62 -5.04 -0.84
C ALA A 35 7.01 -5.40 0.59
N VAL A 36 6.99 -4.42 1.49
CA VAL A 36 7.06 -4.71 2.92
C VAL A 36 5.78 -5.48 3.24
N ALA A 37 5.88 -6.52 4.07
CA ALA A 37 4.69 -7.11 4.66
C ALA A 37 4.08 -6.02 5.55
N GLU A 38 3.18 -5.21 4.99
CA GLU A 38 2.53 -4.13 5.73
C GLU A 38 1.67 -4.78 6.80
N ALA A 39 2.05 -4.58 8.06
CA ALA A 39 1.13 -4.74 9.18
C ALA A 39 -0.10 -3.86 8.90
N ALA A 40 -1.31 -4.35 9.19
CA ALA A 40 -2.51 -3.57 8.99
C ALA A 40 -2.48 -2.34 9.91
N CYS A 41 -2.28 -1.17 9.32
CA CYS A 41 -2.38 0.12 9.98
C CYS A 41 -3.78 0.70 9.79
N TYR A 42 -4.45 1.01 10.89
CA TYR A 42 -5.75 1.66 10.90
C TYR A 42 -5.55 3.13 11.24
N GLU A 43 -5.92 4.04 10.32
CA GLU A 43 -5.61 5.48 10.43
C GLU A 43 -5.97 6.11 11.78
N ASP A 44 -7.07 5.69 12.40
CA ASP A 44 -7.56 6.25 13.67
C ASP A 44 -7.15 5.46 14.93
N ILE A 45 -6.50 4.30 14.78
CA ILE A 45 -6.24 3.36 15.89
C ILE A 45 -4.76 3.05 16.07
N GLY A 46 -4.01 2.91 14.95
CA GLY A 46 -2.60 2.51 14.93
C GLY A 46 -2.36 1.22 14.15
N CYS A 47 -1.10 0.75 14.17
CA CYS A 47 -0.68 -0.47 13.49
C CYS A 47 -0.69 -1.69 14.42
N THR A 48 -1.08 -2.86 13.88
CA THR A 48 -1.25 -4.12 14.64
C THR A 48 0.00 -4.56 15.41
N ASP A 49 1.18 -4.20 14.93
CA ASP A 49 2.49 -4.61 15.45
C ASP A 49 3.21 -3.53 16.29
N GLN A 50 2.78 -2.27 16.21
CA GLN A 50 3.43 -1.12 16.85
C GLN A 50 2.59 -0.51 17.99
N ASP A 51 1.27 -0.49 17.85
CA ASP A 51 0.39 0.24 18.78
C ASP A 51 -0.54 -0.72 19.53
N VAL A 52 -0.83 -0.42 20.80
CA VAL A 52 -1.85 -1.15 21.56
C VAL A 52 -3.20 -0.52 21.32
N PHE A 53 -4.16 -1.30 20.83
CA PHE A 53 -5.51 -0.82 20.53
C PHE A 53 -6.30 -0.52 21.82
N PRO A 54 -6.83 0.71 21.99
CA PRO A 54 -7.56 1.07 23.18
C PRO A 54 -8.94 0.42 23.21
N GLU A 55 -9.20 -0.43 24.21
CA GLU A 55 -10.47 -1.17 24.37
C GLU A 55 -11.70 -0.25 24.31
N GLY A 56 -11.67 0.88 25.02
CA GLY A 56 -12.79 1.84 25.03
C GLY A 56 -13.04 2.52 23.68
N PHE A 57 -12.04 2.61 22.81
CA PHE A 57 -12.24 3.05 21.42
C PHE A 57 -12.95 1.95 20.63
N LEU A 58 -12.43 0.72 20.67
CA LEU A 58 -13.01 -0.44 19.98
C LEU A 58 -14.47 -0.68 20.39
N MET A 59 -14.78 -0.58 21.69
CA MET A 59 -16.15 -0.69 22.21
C MET A 59 -17.10 0.34 21.60
N ARG A 60 -16.65 1.58 21.39
CA ARG A 60 -17.50 2.70 20.90
C ARG A 60 -17.56 2.82 19.38
N ARG A 61 -16.48 2.46 18.67
CA ARG A 61 -16.31 2.78 17.25
C ARG A 61 -16.33 1.57 16.34
N ALA A 62 -15.87 0.41 16.80
CA ALA A 62 -15.76 -0.77 15.95
C ALA A 62 -17.05 -1.60 15.97
N GLN A 63 -17.48 -1.99 14.78
CA GLN A 63 -18.57 -2.95 14.56
C GLN A 63 -18.03 -4.38 14.62
N CYS A 64 -18.91 -5.36 14.83
CA CYS A 64 -18.52 -6.75 14.99
C CYS A 64 -17.74 -7.33 13.82
N ASP A 65 -18.14 -7.01 12.58
CA ASP A 65 -17.40 -7.47 11.40
C ASP A 65 -16.00 -6.84 11.31
N ILE A 66 -15.86 -5.59 11.73
CA ILE A 66 -14.56 -4.90 11.78
C ILE A 66 -13.67 -5.52 12.86
N LEU A 67 -14.21 -5.80 14.05
CA LEU A 67 -13.45 -6.46 15.11
C LEU A 67 -12.97 -7.85 14.68
N TRP A 68 -13.86 -8.62 14.06
CA TRP A 68 -13.51 -9.91 13.48
C TRP A 68 -12.39 -9.76 12.45
N GLU A 69 -12.52 -8.81 11.53
CA GLU A 69 -11.50 -8.59 10.49
C GLU A 69 -10.16 -8.20 11.12
N MET A 70 -10.13 -7.19 12.00
CA MET A 70 -8.93 -6.75 12.71
C MET A 70 -8.21 -7.89 13.43
N ARG A 71 -8.94 -8.72 14.17
CA ARG A 71 -8.35 -9.86 14.89
C ARG A 71 -7.76 -10.88 13.93
N ASN A 72 -8.47 -11.19 12.85
CA ASN A 72 -8.00 -12.19 11.89
C ASN A 72 -6.83 -11.64 11.03
N SER A 73 -6.77 -10.35 10.72
CA SER A 73 -5.64 -9.73 10.03
C SER A 73 -4.32 -9.92 10.78
N ILE A 74 -4.33 -9.75 12.11
CA ILE A 74 -3.16 -10.03 12.98
C ILE A 74 -2.63 -11.46 12.76
N TYR A 75 -3.52 -12.43 12.69
CA TYR A 75 -3.13 -13.83 12.46
C TYR A 75 -2.70 -14.08 11.01
N LYS A 76 -3.35 -13.44 10.03
CA LYS A 76 -3.03 -13.55 8.60
C LYS A 76 -1.61 -13.04 8.33
N GLU A 77 -1.27 -11.86 8.86
CA GLU A 77 0.05 -11.23 8.73
C GLU A 77 1.17 -12.15 9.21
N ARG A 78 0.87 -12.99 10.21
CA ARG A 78 1.83 -13.94 10.80
C ARG A 78 1.69 -15.37 10.28
N GLY A 79 0.95 -15.55 9.18
CA GLY A 79 0.91 -16.80 8.42
C GLY A 79 -0.04 -17.87 8.97
N TYR A 80 -1.11 -17.49 9.66
CA TYR A 80 -2.12 -18.47 10.10
C TYR A 80 -2.92 -19.07 8.93
N CYS A 81 -3.13 -20.38 8.96
CA CYS A 81 -3.98 -21.12 8.04
C CYS A 81 -5.41 -21.17 8.59
N PHE A 82 -6.30 -20.37 7.99
CA PHE A 82 -7.69 -20.31 8.43
C PHE A 82 -8.46 -21.59 8.10
N LYS A 83 -9.38 -21.97 9.01
CA LYS A 83 -10.18 -23.20 8.88
C LYS A 83 -11.65 -22.94 8.56
N THR A 84 -12.15 -21.74 8.85
CA THR A 84 -13.56 -21.43 8.63
C THR A 84 -13.80 -20.99 7.19
N PRO A 85 -14.93 -21.36 6.56
CA PRO A 85 -15.23 -20.92 5.20
C PRO A 85 -15.27 -19.39 5.06
N ARG A 86 -15.74 -18.66 6.09
CA ARG A 86 -15.74 -17.19 6.10
C ARG A 86 -14.32 -16.63 5.98
N ALA A 87 -13.41 -17.06 6.85
CA ALA A 87 -12.04 -16.56 6.88
C ALA A 87 -11.24 -17.00 5.64
N ILE A 88 -11.44 -18.23 5.15
CA ILE A 88 -10.81 -18.71 3.92
C ILE A 88 -11.27 -17.88 2.71
N ARG A 89 -12.57 -17.56 2.60
CA ARG A 89 -13.07 -16.70 1.50
C ARG A 89 -12.54 -15.27 1.56
N HIS A 90 -12.36 -14.73 2.76
CA HIS A 90 -11.93 -13.34 2.95
C HIS A 90 -10.40 -13.18 2.83
N PHE A 91 -9.61 -14.00 3.53
CA PHE A 91 -8.15 -13.85 3.62
C PHE A 91 -7.38 -14.84 2.74
N GLY A 92 -7.98 -15.98 2.38
CA GLY A 92 -7.30 -17.10 1.72
C GLY A 92 -6.21 -17.75 2.58
N ASN A 93 -5.76 -18.92 2.13
CA ASN A 93 -4.68 -19.68 2.79
C ASN A 93 -3.41 -19.80 1.94
N ALA A 94 -3.31 -19.08 0.82
CA ALA A 94 -2.08 -19.06 0.05
C ALA A 94 -0.92 -18.56 0.93
N GLY A 95 0.15 -19.36 1.01
CA GLY A 95 1.38 -19.02 1.73
C GLY A 95 1.28 -19.05 3.27
N CYS A 96 0.21 -19.57 3.86
CA CYS A 96 0.14 -19.75 5.31
C CYS A 96 1.08 -20.89 5.78
N GLN A 97 1.48 -20.85 7.05
CA GLN A 97 2.50 -21.73 7.65
C GLN A 97 2.04 -22.42 8.94
N TYR A 98 1.03 -21.86 9.63
CA TYR A 98 0.64 -22.31 10.96
C TYR A 98 -0.83 -22.74 10.99
N ASP A 99 -1.10 -24.01 11.30
CA ASP A 99 -2.46 -24.56 11.42
C ASP A 99 -3.13 -24.30 12.79
N SER A 100 -2.43 -23.66 13.72
CA SER A 100 -2.92 -23.37 15.07
C SER A 100 -2.60 -21.94 15.45
N GLU A 101 -3.59 -21.18 15.95
CA GLU A 101 -3.39 -19.79 16.42
C GLU A 101 -2.27 -19.72 17.49
N ASN A 102 -2.14 -20.74 18.33
CA ASN A 102 -1.12 -20.79 19.38
C ASN A 102 0.31 -21.00 18.83
N ALA A 103 0.45 -21.51 17.61
CA ALA A 103 1.75 -21.68 16.95
C ALA A 103 2.18 -20.43 16.18
N VAL A 104 1.28 -19.46 16.00
CA VAL A 104 1.56 -18.23 15.25
C VAL A 104 2.53 -17.35 16.06
N PRO A 105 3.69 -16.94 15.49
CA PRO A 105 4.71 -16.17 16.18
C PRO A 105 4.32 -14.68 16.25
N LEU A 106 3.25 -14.39 16.98
CA LEU A 106 2.81 -13.03 17.26
C LEU A 106 3.85 -12.28 18.11
N SER A 107 3.93 -10.96 17.97
CA SER A 107 4.64 -10.06 18.88
C SER A 107 3.87 -9.92 20.21
N ARG A 108 4.47 -9.22 21.18
CA ARG A 108 3.77 -8.88 22.43
C ARG A 108 2.58 -7.96 22.18
N ILE A 109 2.72 -7.00 21.27
CA ILE A 109 1.69 -6.00 20.94
C ILE A 109 0.54 -6.70 20.20
N GLU A 110 0.84 -7.52 19.21
CA GLU A 110 -0.16 -8.30 18.45
C GLU A 110 -0.97 -9.23 19.36
N ARG A 111 -0.31 -9.96 20.28
CA ARG A 111 -1.02 -10.78 21.28
C ARG A 111 -1.96 -9.95 22.15
N THR A 112 -1.51 -8.75 22.54
CA THR A 112 -2.32 -7.83 23.34
C THR A 112 -3.53 -7.36 22.54
N ASN A 113 -3.33 -6.94 21.29
CA ASN A 113 -4.38 -6.47 20.40
C ASN A 113 -5.41 -7.56 20.10
N ALA A 114 -4.97 -8.76 19.73
CA ALA A 114 -5.87 -9.89 19.48
C ALA A 114 -6.72 -10.25 20.71
N ALA A 115 -6.12 -10.22 21.91
CA ALA A 115 -6.83 -10.47 23.16
C ALA A 115 -7.83 -9.36 23.51
N THR A 116 -7.45 -8.09 23.33
CA THR A 116 -8.34 -6.93 23.56
C THR A 116 -9.52 -6.97 22.59
N ILE A 117 -9.29 -7.18 21.29
CA ILE A 117 -10.35 -7.30 20.29
C ILE A 117 -11.30 -8.44 20.66
N LYS A 118 -10.76 -9.62 21.01
CA LYS A 118 -11.57 -10.78 21.42
C LYS A 118 -12.47 -10.50 22.62
N ARG A 119 -11.96 -9.75 23.61
CA ARG A 119 -12.77 -9.31 24.75
C ARG A 119 -13.90 -8.38 24.31
N VAL A 120 -13.62 -7.43 23.42
CA VAL A 120 -14.64 -6.50 22.89
C VAL A 120 -15.70 -7.25 22.08
N GLU A 121 -15.32 -8.23 21.26
CA GLU A 121 -16.27 -9.11 20.56
C GLU A 121 -17.19 -9.87 21.53
N GLN A 122 -16.64 -10.37 22.65
CA GLN A 122 -17.43 -11.00 23.72
C GLN A 122 -18.42 -10.01 24.35
N MET A 123 -17.95 -8.81 24.69
CA MET A 123 -18.78 -7.76 25.30
C MET A 123 -19.90 -7.28 24.37
N LYS A 124 -19.68 -7.31 23.05
CA LYS A 124 -20.68 -6.98 22.03
C LYS A 124 -21.57 -8.17 21.62
N GLY A 125 -21.21 -9.39 22.02
CA GLY A 125 -21.99 -10.61 21.73
C GLY A 125 -21.86 -11.11 20.29
N CYS A 126 -20.69 -10.99 19.66
CA CYS A 126 -20.51 -11.34 18.24
C CYS A 126 -19.36 -12.30 17.93
N LEU A 127 -18.98 -13.13 18.91
CA LEU A 127 -18.08 -14.27 18.71
C LEU A 127 -18.77 -15.49 18.09
#